data_AF-A0A7C5MQB5-F1
#
_entry.id   AF-A0A7C5MQB5-F1
#
_cell.length_a   1.000
_cell.length_b   1.000
_cell.length_c   1.000
_cell.angle_alpha   90.00
_cell.angle_beta   90.00
_cell.angle_gamma   90.00
#
_symmetry.space_group_name_H-M   'P 1'
#
loop_
_entity.id
_entity.type
_entity.pdbx_description
1 polymer ?
#
loop_
_entity_poly.entity_id
_entity_poly.type
_entity_poly.pdbx_seq_one_letter_code
_entity_poly.pdbx_strand_id
1 'polypeptide(L)'
;MSKKEEFNQEIANGYTFEGENLILGAAMYENEVQTGSLVNLPLSTLNRHGLIAGATGTGKTKTLQVLAENLSMLSVPVLMMDIKGDLSGIAAASDGHPKIDERHEKIGIPWDSLGFPIETLSISEENGVRLRATVSEFGPVLMGKIL
;
A
#
# COMPACT_ATOMS: atom_id res chain seq x y z
N MET A 1 31.37 17.50 7.06
CA MET A 1 30.52 16.34 7.37
C MET A 1 31.07 15.14 6.61
N SER A 2 30.77 13.91 7.04
CA SER A 2 31.06 12.75 6.19
C SER A 2 30.12 12.76 4.98
N LYS A 3 30.53 12.20 3.84
CA LYS A 3 29.66 12.09 2.65
C LYS A 3 28.33 11.38 2.95
N LYS A 4 28.35 10.44 3.90
CA LYS A 4 27.17 9.71 4.39
C LYS A 4 26.20 10.63 5.15
N GLU A 5 26.71 11.51 6.00
CA GLU A 5 25.90 12.50 6.72
C GLU A 5 25.28 13.52 5.76
N GLU A 6 26.05 13.99 4.77
CA GLU A 6 25.57 14.91 3.74
C GLU A 6 24.43 14.26 2.93
N PHE A 7 24.61 13.01 2.50
CA PHE A 7 23.55 12.24 1.83
C PHE A 7 22.29 12.10 2.68
N ASN A 8 22.42 11.72 3.95
CA ASN A 8 21.28 11.57 4.85
C ASN A 8 20.53 12.89 5.05
N GLN A 9 21.28 14.00 5.15
CA GLN A 9 20.68 15.32 5.27
C GLN A 9 19.98 15.76 3.98
N GLU A 10 20.54 15.44 2.81
CA GLU A 10 19.91 15.69 1.51
C GLU A 10 18.58 14.93 1.38
N ILE A 11 18.56 13.64 1.74
CA ILE A 11 17.34 12.83 1.73
C ILE A 11 16.30 13.37 2.72
N ALA A 12 16.70 13.67 3.95
CA ALA A 12 15.79 14.21 4.96
C ALA A 12 15.15 15.52 4.49
N ASN A 13 15.93 16.42 3.89
CA ASN A 13 15.42 17.69 3.37
C ASN A 13 14.55 17.50 2.12
N GLY A 14 14.94 16.60 1.20
CA GLY A 14 14.25 16.38 -0.07
C GLY A 14 12.91 15.64 0.04
N TYR A 15 12.75 14.82 1.08
CA TYR A 15 11.53 14.07 1.38
C TYR A 15 10.72 14.67 2.55
N THR A 16 10.93 15.95 2.84
CA THR A 16 10.08 16.73 3.73
C THR A 16 8.97 17.39 2.91
N PHE A 17 7.71 17.09 3.24
CA PHE A 17 6.54 17.61 2.54
C PHE A 17 5.54 18.21 3.52
N GLU A 18 4.79 19.20 3.06
CA GLU A 18 3.66 19.74 3.83
C GLU A 18 2.45 18.78 3.78
N GLY A 19 1.77 18.62 4.90
CA GLY A 19 0.60 17.76 5.03
C GLY A 19 0.94 16.28 5.27
N GLU A 20 -0.06 15.43 5.09
CA GLU A 20 0.06 13.98 5.33
C GLU A 20 0.88 13.29 4.22
N ASN A 21 1.70 12.33 4.63
CA ASN A 21 2.56 11.56 3.76
C ASN A 21 2.59 10.08 4.16
N LEU A 22 2.94 9.23 3.19
CA LEU A 22 3.18 7.81 3.39
C LEU A 22 4.68 7.54 3.42
N ILE A 23 5.13 6.62 4.25
CA ILE A 23 6.53 6.20 4.26
C ILE A 23 6.68 4.99 3.33
N LEU A 24 7.46 5.14 2.26
CA LEU A 24 7.72 4.05 1.30
C LEU A 24 8.89 3.15 1.73
N GLY A 25 9.81 3.68 2.53
CA GLY A 25 10.99 2.97 3.00
C GLY A 25 12.11 3.92 3.42
N ALA A 26 13.35 3.45 3.35
CA ALA A 26 14.54 4.24 3.63
C ALA A 26 15.49 4.27 2.43
N ALA A 27 16.28 5.33 2.34
CA ALA A 27 17.29 5.50 1.31
C ALA A 27 18.44 4.48 1.46
N MET A 28 19.05 4.13 0.34
CA MET A 28 20.26 3.31 0.31
C MET A 28 21.46 4.16 -0.12
N TYR A 29 22.56 4.04 0.60
CA TYR A 29 23.84 4.66 0.27
C TYR A 29 24.91 3.56 0.28
N GLU A 30 25.64 3.40 -0.82
CA GLU A 30 26.68 2.36 -0.97
C GLU A 30 26.21 0.92 -0.64
N ASN A 31 24.97 0.58 -1.03
CA ASN A 31 24.27 -0.69 -0.71
C ASN A 31 23.93 -0.92 0.77
N GLU A 32 24.12 0.08 1.62
CA GLU A 32 23.66 0.06 3.01
C GLU A 32 22.38 0.88 3.16
N VAL A 33 21.39 0.30 3.84
CA VAL A 33 20.17 1.03 4.24
C VAL A 33 20.57 2.09 5.26
N GLN A 34 20.16 3.32 5.00
CA GLN A 34 20.40 4.44 5.89
C GLN A 34 19.24 4.55 6.87
N THR A 35 19.42 4.01 8.08
CA THR A 35 18.42 4.02 9.14
C THR A 35 17.96 5.45 9.44
N GLY A 36 16.65 5.70 9.40
CA GLY A 36 16.05 7.01 9.66
C GLY A 36 16.05 7.98 8.46
N SER A 37 16.76 7.68 7.36
CA SER A 37 16.69 8.45 6.12
C SER A 37 15.46 8.03 5.31
N LEU A 38 14.28 8.41 5.80
CA LEU A 38 12.99 7.97 5.28
C LEU A 38 12.65 8.61 3.93
N VAL A 39 12.07 7.79 3.05
CA VAL A 39 11.54 8.20 1.75
C VAL A 39 10.03 8.33 1.89
N ASN A 40 9.55 9.57 1.91
CA ASN A 40 8.13 9.89 2.06
C ASN A 40 7.47 10.12 0.71
N LEU A 41 6.15 9.90 0.64
CA LEU A 41 5.30 10.17 -0.51
C LEU A 41 4.13 11.05 -0.05
N PRO A 42 4.00 12.31 -0.52
CA PRO A 42 2.88 13.16 -0.14
C PRO A 42 1.56 12.57 -0.63
N LEU A 43 0.54 12.49 0.24
CA LEU A 43 -0.77 11.96 -0.14
C LEU A 43 -1.39 12.72 -1.32
N SER A 44 -1.16 14.03 -1.41
CA SER A 44 -1.65 14.88 -2.48
C SER A 44 -1.19 14.44 -3.87
N THR A 45 -0.13 13.63 -3.97
CA THR A 45 0.38 13.09 -5.24
C THR A 45 -0.33 11.82 -5.69
N LEU A 46 -1.05 11.13 -4.79
CA LEU A 46 -1.74 9.86 -5.07
C LEU A 46 -3.04 10.03 -5.88
N ASN A 47 -3.46 11.26 -6.14
CA ASN A 47 -4.52 11.55 -7.12
C ASN A 47 -4.02 11.48 -8.58
N ARG A 48 -2.73 11.14 -8.79
CA ARG A 48 -2.13 10.91 -10.10
C ARG A 48 -1.87 9.43 -10.31
N HIS A 49 -1.87 9.02 -11.58
CA HIS A 49 -1.53 7.64 -11.93
C HIS A 49 -0.05 7.36 -11.65
N GLY A 50 0.22 6.16 -11.13
CA GLY A 50 1.57 5.63 -10.90
C GLY A 50 1.72 4.25 -11.52
N LEU A 51 2.97 3.80 -11.67
CA LEU A 51 3.32 2.47 -12.18
C LEU A 51 4.30 1.79 -11.25
N ILE A 52 3.92 0.63 -10.71
CA ILE A 52 4.83 -0.26 -9.99
C ILE A 52 5.27 -1.36 -10.95
N ALA A 53 6.53 -1.30 -11.38
CA ALA A 53 7.13 -2.24 -12.31
C ALA A 53 8.38 -2.91 -11.70
N GLY A 54 8.69 -4.13 -12.15
CA GLY A 54 9.82 -4.91 -11.67
C GLY A 54 9.73 -6.37 -12.09
N ALA A 55 10.83 -7.11 -11.99
CA ALA A 55 10.86 -8.54 -12.30
C ALA A 55 10.05 -9.37 -11.29
N THR A 56 9.79 -10.64 -11.58
CA THR A 56 9.14 -11.54 -10.62
C THR A 56 9.99 -11.67 -9.36
N GLY A 57 9.36 -11.59 -8.18
CA GLY A 57 10.06 -11.67 -6.90
C GLY A 57 10.69 -10.37 -6.40
N THR A 58 10.61 -9.25 -7.13
CA THR A 58 11.20 -7.96 -6.70
C THR A 58 10.29 -7.13 -5.77
N GLY A 59 9.30 -7.75 -5.14
CA GLY A 59 8.47 -7.08 -4.13
C GLY A 59 7.28 -6.27 -4.63
N LYS A 60 6.88 -6.36 -5.91
CA LYS A 60 5.71 -5.63 -6.46
C LYS A 60 4.44 -5.75 -5.60
N THR A 61 4.06 -6.99 -5.26
CA THR A 61 2.90 -7.26 -4.39
C THR A 61 3.09 -6.65 -3.01
N LYS A 62 4.28 -6.76 -2.42
CA LYS A 62 4.58 -6.20 -1.10
C LYS A 62 4.51 -4.68 -1.09
N THR A 63 4.98 -4.01 -2.14
CA THR A 63 4.81 -2.56 -2.30
C THR A 63 3.34 -2.17 -2.38
N LEU A 64 2.52 -2.91 -3.12
CA LEU A 64 1.06 -2.67 -3.17
C LEU A 64 0.38 -2.87 -1.82
N GLN A 65 0.74 -3.93 -1.08
CA GLN A 65 0.22 -4.16 0.27
C GLN A 65 0.57 -3.01 1.21
N VAL A 66 1.85 -2.61 1.28
CA VAL A 66 2.29 -1.49 2.13
C VAL A 66 1.53 -0.20 1.79
N LEU A 67 1.34 0.11 0.50
CA LEU A 67 0.54 1.28 0.10
C LEU A 67 -0.92 1.17 0.55
N ALA A 68 -1.55 0.02 0.36
CA ALA A 68 -2.95 -0.19 0.75
C ALA A 68 -3.15 -0.12 2.28
N GLU A 69 -2.25 -0.74 3.05
CA GLU A 69 -2.23 -0.70 4.50
C GLU A 69 -2.10 0.75 5.00
N ASN A 70 -1.11 1.49 4.51
CA ASN A 70 -0.88 2.88 4.89
C ASN A 70 -2.07 3.78 4.53
N LEU A 71 -2.67 3.60 3.35
CA LEU A 71 -3.87 4.35 2.95
C LEU A 71 -5.07 4.02 3.83
N SER A 72 -5.25 2.75 4.19
CA SER A 72 -6.30 2.30 5.10
C SER A 72 -6.14 2.90 6.51
N MET A 73 -4.90 3.00 7.03
CA MET A 73 -4.61 3.68 8.30
C MET A 73 -5.03 5.16 8.30
N LEU A 74 -5.00 5.80 7.13
CA LEU A 74 -5.41 7.18 6.92
C LEU A 74 -6.89 7.29 6.50
N SER A 75 -7.65 6.21 6.64
CA SER A 75 -9.07 6.13 6.25
C SER A 75 -9.33 6.42 4.77
N VAL A 76 -8.35 6.20 3.90
CA VAL A 76 -8.50 6.30 2.45
C VAL A 76 -8.93 4.94 1.89
N PRO A 77 -10.12 4.83 1.25
CA PRO A 77 -10.59 3.57 0.70
C PRO A 77 -9.74 3.16 -0.51
N VAL A 78 -9.34 1.89 -0.56
CA VAL A 78 -8.52 1.32 -1.63
C VAL A 78 -9.28 0.17 -2.29
N LEU A 79 -9.49 0.28 -3.61
CA LEU A 79 -9.99 -0.82 -4.43
C LEU A 79 -8.80 -1.48 -5.14
N MET A 80 -8.61 -2.78 -4.91
CA MET A 80 -7.54 -3.56 -5.53
C MET A 80 -8.10 -4.78 -6.25
N MET A 81 -7.46 -5.16 -7.35
CA MET A 81 -7.73 -6.43 -8.04
C MET A 81 -6.70 -7.47 -7.59
N ASP A 82 -7.15 -8.47 -6.84
CA ASP A 82 -6.29 -9.55 -6.36
C ASP A 82 -6.33 -10.74 -7.33
N ILE A 83 -5.49 -10.69 -8.38
CA ILE A 83 -5.47 -11.71 -9.44
C ILE A 83 -4.89 -13.04 -8.94
N LYS A 84 -3.97 -13.00 -7.98
CA LYS A 84 -3.22 -14.18 -7.51
C LYS A 84 -3.64 -14.66 -6.12
N GLY A 85 -4.49 -13.92 -5.42
CA GLY A 85 -4.84 -14.19 -4.03
C GLY A 85 -3.74 -13.78 -3.05
N ASP A 86 -2.76 -12.99 -3.50
CA ASP A 86 -1.64 -12.57 -2.66
C ASP A 86 -1.90 -11.24 -1.93
N LEU A 87 -2.87 -10.42 -2.37
CA LEU A 87 -3.18 -9.14 -1.73
C LEU A 87 -4.16 -9.27 -0.55
N SER A 88 -5.12 -10.19 -0.62
CA SER A 88 -6.15 -10.40 0.41
C SER A 88 -5.59 -10.81 1.79
N GLY A 89 -4.33 -11.24 1.86
CA GLY A 89 -3.64 -11.55 3.10
C GLY A 89 -3.52 -10.38 4.08
N ILE A 90 -3.68 -9.12 3.64
CA ILE A 90 -3.67 -7.94 4.53
C ILE A 90 -4.82 -7.93 5.55
N ALA A 91 -5.84 -8.77 5.36
CA ALA A 91 -6.98 -8.90 6.27
C ALA A 91 -6.60 -9.49 7.64
N ALA A 92 -5.53 -10.28 7.68
CA ALA A 92 -5.10 -10.99 8.87
C ALA A 92 -3.77 -10.42 9.35
N ALA A 93 -3.66 -10.27 10.67
CA ALA A 93 -2.36 -10.05 11.30
C ALA A 93 -1.45 -11.25 10.98
N SER A 94 -0.19 -10.97 10.65
CA SER A 94 0.85 -11.97 10.45
C SER A 94 1.30 -12.58 11.79
N ASP A 95 1.67 -13.85 11.78
CA ASP A 95 2.33 -14.52 12.92
C ASP A 95 3.78 -14.05 13.17
N GLY A 96 4.23 -13.01 12.45
CA GLY A 96 5.60 -12.51 12.48
C GLY A 96 6.54 -13.27 11.54
N HIS A 97 7.62 -12.62 11.13
CA HIS A 97 8.66 -13.24 10.32
C HIS A 97 10.00 -12.51 10.52
N PRO A 98 11.12 -13.21 10.83
CA PRO A 98 12.40 -12.55 11.17
C PRO A 98 12.90 -11.54 10.12
N LYS A 99 12.74 -11.86 8.82
CA LYS A 99 13.08 -10.93 7.73
C LYS A 99 12.30 -9.61 7.73
N ILE A 100 11.08 -9.58 8.30
CA ILE A 100 10.29 -8.36 8.44
C ILE A 100 10.91 -7.53 9.56
N ASP A 101 11.16 -8.14 10.71
CA ASP A 101 11.78 -7.49 11.87
C ASP A 101 13.15 -6.90 11.52
N GLU A 102 14.03 -7.69 10.89
CA GLU A 102 15.36 -7.25 10.43
C GLU A 102 15.27 -6.09 9.42
N ARG A 103 14.24 -6.08 8.57
CA ARG A 103 14.04 -5.02 7.59
C ARG A 103 13.59 -3.73 8.28
N HIS A 104 12.66 -3.83 9.21
CA HIS A 104 12.14 -2.68 9.95
C HIS A 104 13.16 -2.06 10.90
N GLU A 105 14.01 -2.89 11.52
CA GLU A 105 15.17 -2.43 12.30
C GLU A 105 16.15 -1.64 11.42
N LYS A 106 16.47 -2.14 10.22
CA LYS A 106 17.34 -1.43 9.26
C LYS A 106 16.76 -0.09 8.79
N ILE A 107 15.46 -0.04 8.54
CA ILE A 107 14.77 1.19 8.09
C ILE A 107 14.64 2.19 9.25
N GLY A 108 14.43 1.69 10.47
CA GLY A 108 14.23 2.50 11.68
C GLY A 108 12.76 2.85 11.95
N ILE A 109 11.82 2.00 11.53
CA ILE A 109 10.38 2.20 11.74
C ILE A 109 9.80 0.96 12.43
N PRO A 110 9.05 1.10 13.54
CA PRO A 110 8.38 -0.03 14.15
C PRO A 110 7.39 -0.67 13.19
N TRP A 111 7.24 -1.98 13.27
CA TRP A 111 6.22 -2.71 12.52
C TRP A 111 5.30 -3.44 13.47
N ASP A 112 4.01 -3.16 13.32
CA ASP A 112 2.95 -3.83 14.06
C ASP A 112 2.23 -4.79 13.10
N SER A 113 2.06 -6.02 13.56
CA SER A 113 1.30 -7.01 12.82
C SER A 113 -0.20 -6.74 12.97
N LEU A 114 -0.76 -6.02 12.00
CA LEU A 114 -2.16 -5.60 11.99
C LEU A 114 -2.96 -6.34 10.90
N GLY A 115 -4.23 -6.61 11.21
CA GLY A 115 -5.22 -7.00 10.20
C GLY A 115 -6.04 -5.79 9.79
N PHE A 116 -6.22 -5.59 8.48
CA PHE A 116 -6.94 -4.45 7.93
C PHE A 116 -8.39 -4.81 7.56
N PRO A 117 -9.34 -3.87 7.68
CA PRO A 117 -10.70 -4.12 7.26
C PRO A 117 -10.73 -4.30 5.74
N ILE A 118 -11.24 -5.44 5.29
CA ILE A 118 -11.44 -5.72 3.87
C ILE A 118 -12.89 -6.15 3.62
N GLU A 119 -13.40 -5.82 2.44
CA GLU A 119 -14.64 -6.37 1.90
C GLU A 119 -14.28 -7.00 0.55
N THR A 120 -14.55 -8.29 0.39
CA THR A 120 -14.26 -8.98 -0.87
C THR A 120 -15.39 -8.71 -1.84
N LEU A 121 -15.04 -8.23 -3.03
CA LEU A 121 -16.00 -7.94 -4.09
C LEU A 121 -15.92 -9.03 -5.16
N SER A 122 -17.06 -9.63 -5.48
CA SER A 122 -17.16 -10.70 -6.47
C SER A 122 -17.87 -10.22 -7.74
N ILE A 123 -17.27 -10.54 -8.89
CA ILE A 123 -17.89 -10.38 -10.22
C ILE A 123 -18.45 -11.70 -10.76
N SER A 124 -18.27 -12.80 -10.01
CA SER A 124 -18.69 -14.16 -10.33
C SER A 124 -19.71 -14.65 -9.30
N GLU A 125 -19.98 -15.95 -9.28
CA GLU A 125 -20.79 -16.59 -8.24
C GLU A 125 -19.98 -16.98 -6.99
N GLU A 126 -18.69 -16.62 -6.96
CA GLU A 126 -17.81 -16.87 -5.80
C GLU A 126 -18.15 -15.96 -4.62
N ASN A 127 -17.67 -16.36 -3.43
CA ASN A 127 -17.89 -15.64 -2.17
C ASN A 127 -17.41 -14.18 -2.25
N GLY A 128 -18.23 -13.28 -1.73
CA GLY A 128 -17.98 -11.84 -1.69
C GLY A 128 -19.24 -11.04 -2.03
N VAL A 129 -19.21 -9.74 -1.80
CA VAL A 129 -20.29 -8.83 -2.18
C VAL A 129 -20.38 -8.77 -3.69
N ARG A 130 -21.58 -9.02 -4.23
CA ARG A 130 -21.83 -9.00 -5.67
C ARG A 130 -21.71 -7.58 -6.21
N LEU A 131 -20.81 -7.39 -7.17
CA LEU A 131 -20.67 -6.12 -7.89
C LEU A 131 -21.72 -5.92 -8.98
N ARG A 132 -22.29 -7.01 -9.49
CA ARG A 132 -23.33 -6.95 -10.54
C ARG A 132 -24.70 -6.96 -9.91
N ALA A 133 -25.45 -5.88 -10.13
CA ALA A 133 -26.88 -5.88 -9.88
C ALA A 133 -27.60 -6.76 -10.92
N THR A 134 -28.53 -7.57 -10.46
CA THR A 134 -29.44 -8.35 -11.30
C THR A 134 -30.59 -7.47 -11.79
N VAL A 135 -31.28 -7.91 -12.86
CA VAL A 135 -32.48 -7.23 -13.38
C VAL A 135 -33.54 -7.08 -12.28
N SER A 136 -33.68 -8.10 -11.43
CA SER A 136 -34.61 -8.09 -10.29
C SER A 136 -34.26 -7.03 -9.24
N GLU A 137 -32.96 -6.83 -8.95
CA GLU A 137 -32.47 -5.83 -7.98
C GLU A 137 -32.59 -4.40 -8.52
N PHE A 138 -32.41 -4.21 -9.83
CA PHE A 138 -32.65 -2.93 -10.49
C PHE A 138 -34.13 -2.52 -10.41
N GLY A 139 -35.02 -3.50 -10.58
CA GLY A 139 -36.47 -3.32 -10.54
C GLY A 139 -37.01 -2.51 -11.73
N PRO A 140 -38.34 -2.51 -11.92
CA PRO A 140 -38.97 -1.86 -13.07
C PRO A 140 -38.77 -0.34 -13.08
N VAL A 141 -38.62 0.29 -11.91
CA VAL A 141 -38.50 1.75 -11.78
C VAL A 141 -37.17 2.27 -12.30
N LEU A 142 -36.04 1.64 -11.95
CA LEU A 142 -34.73 2.06 -12.46
C LEU A 142 -34.56 1.67 -13.93
N MET A 143 -35.12 0.53 -14.36
CA MET A 143 -35.10 0.13 -15.77
C MET A 143 -35.84 1.11 -16.68
N GLY A 144 -37.02 1.60 -16.27
CA GLY A 144 -37.77 2.59 -17.05
C GLY A 144 -37.12 3.98 -17.15
N LYS A 145 -36.00 4.23 -16.45
CA LYS A 145 -35.20 5.47 -16.58
C LYS A 145 -33.97 5.32 -17.47
N ILE A 146 -33.49 4.08 -17.68
CA ILE A 146 -32.31 3.79 -18.51
C ILE A 146 -32.71 3.50 -19.97
N LEU A 147 -33.86 2.85 -20.17
CA LEU A 147 -34.46 2.59 -21.47
C LEU A 147 -35.33 3.76 -21.93
#